data_AF-A0A8D1DS33-F1
#
_entry.id   AF-A0A8D1DS33-F1
#
_cell.length_a   1.000
_cell.length_b   1.000
_cell.length_c   1.000
_cell.angle_alpha   90.00
_cell.angle_beta   90.00
_cell.angle_gamma   90.00
#
_symmetry.space_group_name_H-M   'P 1'
#
loop_
_entity.id
_entity.type
_entity.pdbx_description
1 polymer ?
#
loop_
_entity_poly.entity_id
_entity_poly.type
_entity_poly.pdbx_seq_one_letter_code
_entity_poly.pdbx_strand_id
1 'polypeptide(L)'
;MESQLAKSTEERTFQYQDSLPSLPVPSLEESLKKYLESVKPFANEEEYKKTEAIVQKFQNGIGEKLQKKLLERAKGKRNWVFVILF
;
A
#
# COMPACT_ATOMS: atom_id res chain seq x y z
N MET A 1 -0.98 3.03 -55.32
CA MET A 1 -0.81 4.14 -54.37
C MET A 1 -1.60 3.81 -53.13
N GLU A 2 -0.87 3.69 -52.02
CA GLU A 2 -1.31 3.85 -50.63
C GLU A 2 -2.34 2.85 -50.11
N SER A 3 -1.82 1.70 -49.65
CA SER A 3 -2.50 0.90 -48.64
C SER A 3 -2.70 1.77 -47.39
N GLN A 4 -3.94 2.17 -47.13
CA GLN A 4 -4.35 2.77 -45.87
C GLN A 4 -4.21 1.71 -44.75
N LEU A 5 -2.97 1.51 -44.29
CA LEU A 5 -2.69 0.83 -43.05
C LEU A 5 -3.28 1.71 -41.96
N ALA A 6 -4.34 1.24 -41.31
CA ALA A 6 -4.95 1.87 -40.16
C ALA A 6 -3.85 2.41 -39.26
N LYS A 7 -3.83 3.74 -39.08
CA LYS A 7 -2.85 4.44 -38.26
C LYS A 7 -3.05 4.02 -36.82
N SER A 8 -2.49 2.87 -36.42
CA SER A 8 -2.33 2.50 -35.02
C SER A 8 -1.48 3.60 -34.41
N THR A 9 -2.07 4.42 -33.56
CA THR A 9 -1.37 5.46 -32.82
C THR A 9 -0.17 4.82 -32.14
N GLU A 10 1.05 5.08 -32.62
CA GLU A 10 2.26 4.49 -32.05
C GLU A 10 2.36 4.90 -30.58
N GLU A 11 2.35 3.91 -29.69
CA GLU A 11 2.47 4.15 -28.26
C GLU A 11 3.90 4.56 -27.90
N ARG A 12 4.07 5.65 -27.15
CA ARG A 12 5.37 6.05 -26.60
C ARG A 12 5.61 5.38 -25.25
N THR A 13 6.86 5.01 -24.96
CA THR A 13 7.27 4.27 -23.76
C THR A 13 6.73 4.84 -22.43
N PHE A 14 6.61 6.16 -22.29
CA PHE A 14 6.19 6.81 -21.04
C PHE A 14 4.85 7.55 -21.14
N GLN A 15 4.06 7.32 -22.19
CA GLN A 15 2.86 8.13 -22.46
C GLN A 15 1.78 8.07 -21.38
N TYR A 16 1.78 7.02 -20.54
CA TYR A 16 0.81 6.82 -19.47
C TYR A 16 1.34 7.21 -18.08
N GLN A 17 2.62 7.61 -17.96
CA GLN A 17 3.26 7.87 -16.67
C GLN A 17 2.51 8.94 -15.87
N ASP A 18 1.98 9.95 -16.55
CA ASP A 18 1.21 11.03 -15.93
C ASP A 18 -0.22 10.64 -15.58
N SER A 19 -0.77 9.63 -16.23
CA SER A 19 -2.13 9.12 -15.97
C SER A 19 -2.19 8.06 -14.87
N LEU A 20 -1.04 7.56 -14.38
CA LEU A 20 -1.02 6.56 -13.33
C LEU A 20 -1.66 7.09 -12.03
N PRO A 21 -2.56 6.31 -11.39
CA PRO A 21 -3.17 6.72 -10.13
C PRO A 21 -2.12 6.81 -9.03
N SER A 22 -2.41 7.63 -8.02
CA SER A 22 -1.57 7.66 -6.82
C SER A 22 -1.70 6.34 -6.06
N LEU A 23 -0.62 5.89 -5.43
CA LEU A 23 -0.61 4.67 -4.63
C LEU A 23 -1.55 4.84 -3.42
N PRO A 24 -2.59 4.01 -3.27
CA PRO A 24 -3.50 4.11 -2.12
C PRO A 24 -2.79 3.73 -0.82
N VAL A 25 -3.24 4.30 0.29
CA VAL A 25 -2.84 3.84 1.63
C VAL A 25 -3.91 2.87 2.12
N PRO A 26 -3.58 1.59 2.42
CA PRO A 26 -4.55 0.64 2.93
C PRO A 26 -5.05 1.06 4.32
N SER A 27 -6.22 0.56 4.73
CA SER A 27 -6.71 0.79 6.09
C SER A 27 -5.79 0.11 7.11
N LEU A 28 -5.74 0.69 8.32
CA LEU A 28 -4.93 0.12 9.40
C LEU A 28 -5.44 -1.28 9.77
N GLU A 29 -6.76 -1.44 9.88
CA GLU A 29 -7.40 -2.72 10.22
C GLU A 29 -7.08 -3.83 9.21
N GLU A 30 -7.23 -3.56 7.91
CA GLU A 30 -6.95 -4.55 6.87
C GLU A 30 -5.47 -4.96 6.89
N SER A 31 -4.57 -3.98 7.08
CA SER A 31 -3.13 -4.21 7.13
C SER A 31 -2.75 -5.07 8.34
N LEU A 32 -3.32 -4.78 9.51
CA LEU A 32 -3.08 -5.55 10.73
C LEU A 32 -3.68 -6.95 10.68
N LYS A 33 -4.84 -7.12 10.05
CA LYS A 33 -5.44 -8.44 9.80
C LYS A 33 -4.53 -9.30 8.91
N LYS A 34 -4.10 -8.77 7.77
CA LYS A 34 -3.17 -9.47 6.85
C LYS A 34 -1.85 -9.79 7.54
N TYR A 35 -1.35 -8.90 8.39
CA TYR A 35 -0.17 -9.16 9.21
C TYR A 35 -0.36 -10.36 10.14
N LEU A 36 -1.44 -10.41 10.90
CA LEU A 36 -1.73 -11.57 11.78
C LEU A 36 -1.85 -12.87 10.99
N GLU A 37 -2.53 -12.86 9.85
CA GLU A 37 -2.62 -14.02 8.95
C GLU A 37 -1.24 -14.48 8.46
N SER A 38 -0.34 -13.54 8.16
CA SER A 38 1.03 -13.85 7.71
C SER A 38 1.92 -14.43 8.81
N VAL A 39 1.70 -14.07 10.07
CA VAL A 39 2.50 -14.54 11.22
C VAL A 39 2.02 -15.91 11.71
N LYS A 40 0.72 -16.20 11.57
CA LYS A 40 0.08 -17.44 12.04
C LYS A 40 0.81 -18.75 11.72
N PRO A 41 1.36 -19.00 10.50
CA PRO A 41 2.05 -20.26 10.21
C PRO A 41 3.42 -20.42 10.90
N PHE A 42 3.97 -19.35 11.48
CA PHE A 42 5.30 -19.36 12.10
C PHE A 42 5.26 -19.30 13.64
N ALA A 43 4.11 -18.97 14.23
CA ALA A 43 3.94 -18.78 15.65
C ALA A 43 3.23 -19.97 16.29
N ASN A 44 3.65 -20.35 17.51
CA ASN A 44 2.85 -21.23 18.35
C ASN A 44 1.66 -20.47 18.98
N GLU A 45 0.77 -21.17 19.69
CA GLU A 45 -0.46 -20.57 20.24
C GLU A 45 -0.19 -19.43 21.23
N GLU A 46 0.83 -19.55 22.08
CA GLU A 46 1.18 -18.53 23.07
C GLU A 46 1.74 -17.28 22.38
N GLU A 47 2.66 -17.47 21.43
CA GLU A 47 3.25 -16.40 20.62
C GLU A 47 2.20 -15.67 19.80
N TYR A 48 1.26 -16.40 19.20
CA TYR A 48 0.19 -15.82 18.41
C TYR A 48 -0.75 -14.99 19.28
N LYS A 49 -1.21 -15.51 20.44
CA LYS A 49 -2.05 -14.73 21.39
C LYS A 49 -1.35 -13.46 21.87
N LYS A 50 -0.05 -13.53 22.17
CA LYS A 50 0.74 -12.36 22.54
C LYS A 50 0.80 -11.34 21.40
N THR A 51 0.97 -11.82 20.16
CA THR A 51 0.99 -10.97 18.96
C THR A 51 -0.36 -10.30 18.73
N GLU A 52 -1.48 -11.02 18.87
CA GLU A 52 -2.83 -10.46 18.77
C GLU A 52 -3.05 -9.33 19.79
N ALA A 53 -2.64 -9.53 21.05
CA ALA A 53 -2.74 -8.51 22.09
C ALA A 53 -1.91 -7.25 21.75
N ILE A 54 -0.71 -7.42 21.20
CA ILE A 54 0.15 -6.32 20.73
C ILE A 54 -0.53 -5.57 19.58
N VAL A 55 -1.05 -6.30 18.59
CA VAL A 55 -1.74 -5.73 17.43
C VAL A 55 -2.97 -4.93 17.85
N GLN A 56 -3.78 -5.46 18.77
CA GLN A 56 -4.96 -4.77 19.30
C GLN A 56 -4.58 -3.49 20.05
N LYS A 57 -3.52 -3.54 20.88
CA LYS A 57 -3.00 -2.36 21.58
C LYS A 57 -2.45 -1.31 20.61
N PHE A 58 -1.80 -1.74 19.54
CA PHE A 58 -1.29 -0.86 18.49
C PHE A 58 -2.43 -0.20 17.72
N GLN A 59 -3.42 -0.98 17.27
CA GLN A 59 -4.59 -0.51 16.54
C GLN A 59 -5.34 0.58 17.30
N ASN A 60 -5.64 0.33 18.58
CA ASN A 60 -6.39 1.25 19.44
C ASN A 60 -5.51 2.30 20.15
N GLY A 61 -4.23 2.40 19.76
CA GLY A 61 -3.25 3.22 20.45
C GLY A 61 -2.46 4.10 19.49
N ILE A 62 -1.15 3.91 19.49
CA ILE A 62 -0.24 4.72 18.67
C ILE A 62 -0.43 4.46 17.16
N GLY A 63 -0.90 3.27 16.76
CA GLY A 63 -1.11 2.90 15.37
C GLY A 63 -2.10 3.82 14.66
N GLU A 64 -3.22 4.18 15.30
CA GLU A 64 -4.19 5.12 14.72
C GLU A 64 -3.57 6.51 14.49
N LYS A 65 -2.78 7.01 15.44
CA LYS A 65 -2.09 8.30 15.33
C LYS A 65 -1.07 8.29 14.20
N LEU A 66 -0.32 7.20 14.05
CA LEU A 66 0.65 7.02 12.97
C LEU A 66 -0.05 6.90 11.61
N GLN A 67 -1.14 6.15 11.53
CA GLN A 67 -1.94 6.01 10.31
C GLN A 67 -2.49 7.36 9.84
N LYS A 68 -3.00 8.21 10.76
CA LYS A 68 -3.42 9.58 10.42
C LYS A 68 -2.27 10.39 9.83
N LYS A 69 -1.09 10.36 10.45
CA LYS A 69 0.10 11.05 9.91
C LYS A 69 0.52 10.50 8.54
N LEU A 70 0.40 9.19 8.33
CA LEU A 70 0.70 8.55 7.04
C LEU A 70 -0.26 9.03 5.94
N LEU A 71 -1.57 9.10 6.23
CA LEU A 71 -2.58 9.62 5.32
C LEU A 71 -2.32 11.08 4.96
N GLU A 72 -1.98 11.93 5.94
CA GLU A 72 -1.61 13.32 5.67
C GLU A 72 -0.37 13.42 4.77
N ARG A 73 0.66 12.60 5.00
CA ARG A 73 1.84 12.54 4.14
C ARG A 73 1.51 12.09 2.71
N ALA A 74 0.57 11.16 2.55
CA ALA A 74 0.20 10.61 1.25
C ALA A 74 -0.51 11.62 0.34
N LYS A 75 -1.24 12.60 0.90
CA LYS A 75 -1.93 13.66 0.13
C LYS A 75 -0.99 14.45 -0.80
N GLY A 76 0.28 14.61 -0.41
CA GLY A 76 1.27 15.36 -1.18
C GLY A 76 2.16 14.52 -2.09
N LYS A 77 1.88 13.22 -2.29
CA LYS A 77 2.80 12.30 -3.00
C LYS A 77 2.05 11.33 -3.92
N ARG A 78 2.47 11.21 -5.19
CA ARG A 78 1.97 10.16 -6.10
C ARG A 78 2.33 8.75 -5.61
N ASN A 79 3.50 8.61 -5.01
CA ASN A 79 3.95 7.40 -4.33
C ASN A 79 4.50 7.77 -2.95
N TRP A 80 3.75 7.45 -1.90
CA TRP A 80 4.07 7.83 -0.52
C TRP A 80 5.19 6.98 0.12
N VAL A 81 5.47 5.79 -0.44
CA VAL A 81 6.49 4.84 0.03
C VAL A 81 7.88 5.16 -0.54
N PHE A 82 7.97 5.68 -1.77
CA PHE A 82 9.23 5.83 -2.52
C PHE A 82 10.37 6.53 -1.76
N VAL A 83 10.05 7.52 -0.92
CA VAL A 83 11.05 8.30 -0.15
C VAL A 83 11.31 7.73 1.25
N ILE A 84 10.64 6.65 1.65
CA ILE A 84 10.79 6.01 2.97
C ILE A 84 11.77 4.83 2.93
N LEU A 85 12.09 4.31 1.74
CA LEU A 85 12.87 3.09 1.54
C LEU A 85 14.38 3.31 1.24
N PHE A 86 14.90 4.53 1.40
CA PHE A 86 16.31 4.85 1.16
C PHE A 86 16.89 5.67 2.31
#